data_AF-A0A1T1BMQ7-F1
#
_entry.id   AF-A0A1T1BMQ7-F1
#
_cell.length_a   1.000
_cell.length_b   1.000
_cell.length_c   1.000
_cell.angle_alpha   90.00
_cell.angle_beta   90.00
_cell.angle_gamma   90.00
#
_symmetry.space_group_name_H-M   'P 1'
#
loop_
_entity.id
_entity.type
_entity.pdbx_description
1 polymer ?
#
loop_
_entity_poly.entity_id
_entity_poly.type
_entity_poly.pdbx_seq_one_letter_code
_entity_poly.pdbx_strand_id
1 'polypeptide(L)'
;MEQLTDKQIKTRWRDVKKQINERQLLAFRVGIPLESWDNYMYSIPPSDEISRIYLAIQNDRTLKTSRIREGLSKIVGYRESVQFSKKIGVSDASIRDIIEGKKTMAGYDIINKLELFLNTVLQDFELSIENPLTIKSYSQEYIGDIASEINIVANNLKQYCFSLTEMARKQELETDWWGKKIKASKQVEYSISNLTELKDKIDTFW
;
A
#
# COMPACT_ATOMS: atom_id res chain seq x y z
N MET A 1 -26.33 18.56 1.90
CA MET A 1 -25.61 17.35 2.35
C MET A 1 -26.64 16.38 2.85
N GLU A 2 -26.70 15.18 2.26
CA GLU A 2 -27.61 14.11 2.69
C GLU A 2 -27.28 13.71 4.13
N GLN A 3 -28.28 13.65 5.01
CA GLN A 3 -28.05 13.23 6.40
C GLN A 3 -27.67 11.76 6.43
N LEU A 4 -26.46 11.48 6.93
CA LEU A 4 -25.99 10.12 7.10
C LEU A 4 -26.77 9.44 8.22
N THR A 5 -27.07 8.17 8.01
CA THR A 5 -27.66 7.31 9.04
C THR A 5 -26.67 7.10 10.20
N ASP A 6 -27.18 6.80 11.39
CA ASP A 6 -26.35 6.49 12.57
C ASP A 6 -25.34 5.37 12.30
N LYS A 7 -25.72 4.37 11.50
CA LYS A 7 -24.82 3.29 11.09
C LYS A 7 -23.66 3.81 10.25
N GLN A 8 -23.92 4.70 9.30
CA GLN A 8 -22.89 5.31 8.46
C GLN A 8 -21.95 6.21 9.27
N ILE A 9 -22.49 6.96 10.23
CA ILE A 9 -21.69 7.80 11.15
C ILE A 9 -20.77 6.95 12.02
N LYS A 10 -21.25 5.84 12.57
CA LYS A 10 -20.43 4.89 13.35
C LYS A 10 -19.30 4.28 12.52
N THR A 11 -19.59 3.88 11.28
CA THR A 11 -18.56 3.37 10.36
C THR A 11 -17.52 4.44 10.05
N ARG A 12 -17.96 5.65 9.71
CA ARG A 12 -17.06 6.78 9.45
C ARG A 12 -16.15 7.07 10.64
N TRP A 13 -16.69 7.05 11.86
CA TRP A 13 -15.89 7.27 13.05
C TRP A 13 -14.86 6.16 13.29
N ARG A 14 -15.22 4.90 13.02
CA ARG A 14 -14.27 3.78 13.06
C ARG A 14 -13.10 4.00 12.09
N ASP A 15 -13.40 4.43 10.87
CA ASP A 15 -12.38 4.72 9.85
C ASP A 15 -11.49 5.88 10.31
N VAL A 16 -12.07 6.96 10.84
CA VAL A 16 -11.33 8.10 11.39
C VAL A 16 -10.39 7.66 12.53
N LYS A 17 -10.89 6.89 13.51
CA LYS A 17 -10.05 6.36 14.60
C LYS A 17 -8.88 5.53 14.07
N LYS A 18 -9.13 4.67 13.07
CA LYS A 18 -8.07 3.88 12.45
C LYS A 18 -6.97 4.78 11.88
N GLN A 19 -7.33 5.80 11.09
CA GLN A 19 -6.36 6.73 10.50
C GLN A 19 -5.58 7.52 11.55
N ILE A 20 -6.24 7.94 12.63
CA ILE A 20 -5.61 8.67 13.73
C ILE A 20 -4.66 7.77 14.53
N ASN A 21 -5.04 6.52 14.80
CA ASN A 21 -4.16 5.59 15.52
C ASN A 21 -2.90 5.24 14.72
N GLU A 22 -3.02 5.12 13.40
CA GLU A 22 -1.90 4.91 12.50
C GLU A 22 -1.00 6.16 12.34
N ARG A 23 -1.53 7.36 12.64
CA ARG A 23 -0.82 8.65 12.60
C ARG A 23 -1.22 9.53 13.78
N GLN A 24 -0.58 9.37 14.92
CA GLN A 24 -1.00 10.04 16.15
C GLN A 24 -1.05 11.58 16.00
N LEU A 25 -0.12 12.17 15.24
CA LEU A 25 -0.10 13.62 15.00
C LEU A 25 -1.20 14.13 14.05
N LEU A 26 -1.89 13.22 13.34
CA LEU A 26 -3.03 13.58 12.49
C LEU A 26 -4.17 14.20 13.30
N ALA A 27 -4.32 13.81 14.57
CA ALA A 27 -5.31 14.37 15.49
C ALA A 27 -5.20 15.90 15.61
N PHE A 28 -3.97 16.40 15.78
CA PHE A 28 -3.70 17.82 15.86
C PHE A 28 -3.93 18.50 14.52
N ARG A 29 -3.50 17.85 13.42
CA ARG A 29 -3.67 18.37 12.05
C ARG A 29 -5.13 18.58 11.66
N VAL A 30 -6.03 17.69 12.10
CA VAL A 30 -7.48 17.76 11.82
C VAL A 30 -8.23 18.60 12.86
N GLY A 31 -7.51 19.18 13.82
CA GLY A 31 -8.05 20.08 14.84
C GLY A 31 -8.96 19.36 15.84
N ILE A 32 -8.57 18.19 16.33
CA ILE A 32 -9.20 17.60 17.53
C ILE A 32 -8.58 18.29 18.75
N PRO A 33 -9.38 18.96 19.60
CA PRO A 33 -8.88 19.56 20.84
C PRO A 33 -8.32 18.50 21.79
N LEU A 34 -7.22 18.81 22.48
CA LEU A 34 -6.57 17.88 23.41
C LEU A 34 -7.51 17.47 24.54
N GLU A 35 -8.35 18.39 25.01
CA GLU A 35 -9.31 18.18 26.09
C GLU A 35 -10.43 17.19 25.69
N SER A 36 -10.69 17.07 24.39
CA SER A 36 -11.71 16.16 23.84
C SER A 36 -11.14 14.80 23.44
N TRP A 37 -9.81 14.65 23.43
CA TRP A 37 -9.12 13.48 22.91
C TRP A 37 -9.53 12.17 23.59
N ASP A 38 -9.38 12.11 24.92
CA ASP A 38 -9.68 10.89 25.68
C ASP A 38 -11.15 10.49 25.51
N ASN A 39 -12.05 11.48 25.60
CA ASN A 39 -13.47 11.24 25.38
C ASN A 39 -13.72 10.65 23.98
N TYR A 40 -13.14 11.22 22.93
CA TYR A 40 -13.34 10.76 21.55
C TYR A 40 -12.76 9.36 21.34
N MET A 41 -11.60 9.05 21.92
CA MET A 41 -11.01 7.72 21.79
C MET A 41 -11.86 6.62 22.42
N TYR A 42 -12.56 6.90 23.52
CA TYR A 42 -13.43 5.92 24.20
C TYR A 42 -14.92 6.02 23.86
N SER A 43 -15.37 7.08 23.18
CA SER A 43 -16.79 7.29 22.82
C SER A 43 -16.99 7.61 21.33
N ILE A 44 -18.21 8.04 20.97
CA ILE A 44 -18.60 8.49 19.62
C ILE A 44 -18.96 9.98 19.74
N PRO A 45 -18.21 10.89 19.09
CA PRO A 45 -18.54 12.31 19.08
C PRO A 45 -19.86 12.60 18.37
N PRO A 46 -20.38 13.85 18.48
CA PRO A 46 -21.48 14.33 17.67
C PRO A 46 -21.26 14.13 16.16
N SER A 47 -22.34 13.90 15.40
CA SER A 47 -22.30 13.56 13.96
C SER A 47 -21.68 14.65 13.09
N ASP A 48 -21.94 15.91 13.42
CA ASP A 48 -21.34 17.10 12.83
C ASP A 48 -19.83 17.14 13.04
N GLU A 49 -19.38 16.84 14.25
CA GLU A 49 -17.95 16.79 14.58
C GLU A 49 -17.22 15.66 13.86
N ILE A 50 -17.83 14.46 13.81
CA ILE A 50 -17.29 13.33 13.02
C ILE A 50 -17.16 13.71 11.54
N SER A 51 -18.16 14.42 11.01
CA SER A 51 -18.16 14.85 9.60
C SER A 51 -17.12 15.93 9.35
N ARG A 52 -16.95 16.89 10.26
CA ARG A 52 -15.88 17.91 10.21
C ARG A 52 -14.50 17.26 10.17
N ILE A 53 -14.20 16.35 11.10
CA ILE A 53 -12.91 15.64 11.16
C ILE A 53 -12.67 14.83 9.89
N TYR A 54 -13.69 14.11 9.42
CA TYR A 54 -13.59 13.31 8.21
C TYR A 54 -13.26 14.16 6.98
N LEU A 55 -13.92 15.31 6.81
CA LEU A 55 -13.64 16.24 5.73
C LEU A 55 -12.24 16.85 5.86
N ALA A 56 -11.80 17.18 7.07
CA ALA A 56 -10.44 17.65 7.32
C ALA A 56 -9.39 16.61 6.89
N ILE A 57 -9.62 15.32 7.16
CA ILE A 57 -8.75 14.22 6.69
C ILE A 57 -8.73 14.13 5.16
N GLN A 58 -9.90 14.23 4.50
CA GLN A 58 -9.95 14.21 3.04
C GLN A 58 -9.20 15.40 2.41
N ASN A 59 -9.35 16.58 3.00
CA ASN A 59 -8.64 17.77 2.56
C ASN A 59 -7.11 17.62 2.75
N ASP A 60 -6.66 17.13 3.91
CA ASP A 60 -5.24 16.85 4.15
C ASP A 60 -4.66 15.87 3.12
N ARG A 61 -5.36 14.76 2.86
CA ARG A 61 -4.98 13.81 1.81
C ARG A 61 -4.89 14.44 0.42
N THR A 62 -5.83 15.31 0.08
CA THR A 62 -5.86 16.01 -1.21
C THR A 62 -4.65 16.94 -1.34
N LEU A 63 -4.37 17.76 -0.30
CA LEU A 63 -3.22 18.65 -0.28
C LEU A 63 -1.89 17.88 -0.37
N LYS A 64 -1.75 16.80 0.38
CA LYS A 64 -0.55 15.94 0.33
C LYS A 64 -0.38 15.27 -1.04
N THR A 65 -1.48 14.80 -1.64
CA THR A 65 -1.44 14.21 -2.98
C THR A 65 -1.01 15.25 -4.02
N SER A 66 -1.48 16.50 -3.91
CA SER A 66 -1.04 17.60 -4.77
C SER A 66 0.46 17.89 -4.61
N ARG A 67 0.93 17.98 -3.37
CA ARG A 67 2.37 18.20 -3.07
C ARG A 67 3.24 17.07 -3.64
N ILE A 68 2.81 15.83 -3.49
CA ILE A 68 3.48 14.66 -4.07
C ILE A 68 3.51 14.75 -5.58
N ARG A 69 2.39 15.11 -6.22
CA ARG A 69 2.33 15.28 -7.69
C ARG A 69 3.36 16.30 -8.17
N GLU A 70 3.47 17.44 -7.49
CA GLU A 70 4.48 18.46 -7.80
C GLU A 70 5.92 17.92 -7.63
N GLY A 71 6.19 17.18 -6.56
CA GLY A 71 7.49 16.54 -6.34
C GLY A 71 7.82 15.50 -7.41
N LEU A 72 6.89 14.59 -7.71
CA LEU A 72 7.07 13.55 -8.74
C LEU A 72 7.29 14.14 -10.12
N SER A 73 6.60 15.24 -10.46
CA SER A 73 6.75 15.91 -11.76
C SER A 73 8.15 16.50 -11.98
N LYS A 74 8.95 16.70 -10.92
CA LYS A 74 10.33 17.22 -11.00
C LYS A 74 11.38 16.13 -11.25
N ILE A 75 11.08 14.89 -10.90
CA ILE A 75 12.05 13.78 -10.89
C ILE A 75 11.72 12.77 -11.97
N VAL A 76 10.44 12.37 -12.03
CA VAL A 76 10.02 11.20 -12.78
C VAL A 76 9.57 11.65 -14.16
N GLY A 77 10.45 11.47 -15.15
CA GLY A 77 9.98 11.37 -16.53
C GLY A 77 9.06 10.14 -16.66
N TYR A 78 8.03 10.22 -17.51
CA TYR A 78 7.01 9.17 -17.70
C TYR A 78 7.58 7.76 -18.00
N ARG A 79 8.86 7.67 -18.40
CA ARG A 79 9.57 6.43 -18.76
C ARG A 79 10.20 5.70 -17.57
N GLU A 80 10.36 6.33 -16.41
CA GLU A 80 11.06 5.74 -15.25
C GLU A 80 10.11 5.25 -14.14
N SER A 81 8.79 5.48 -14.29
CA SER A 81 7.78 5.13 -13.29
C SER A 81 7.74 3.64 -12.94
N VAL A 82 8.11 2.76 -13.88
CA VAL A 82 8.20 1.31 -13.65
C VAL A 82 9.36 0.94 -12.71
N GLN A 83 10.51 1.61 -12.83
CA GLN A 83 11.65 1.38 -11.94
C GLN A 83 11.35 1.91 -10.54
N PHE A 84 10.76 3.11 -10.46
CA PHE A 84 10.36 3.70 -9.19
C PHE A 84 9.21 2.96 -8.52
N SER A 85 8.27 2.40 -9.27
CA SER A 85 7.18 1.58 -8.72
C SER A 85 7.70 0.44 -7.83
N LYS A 86 8.77 -0.24 -8.27
CA LYS A 86 9.38 -1.33 -7.53
C LYS A 86 10.09 -0.84 -6.26
N LYS A 87 10.86 0.25 -6.37
CA LYS A 87 11.59 0.83 -5.24
C LYS A 87 10.68 1.43 -4.16
N ILE A 88 9.56 2.04 -4.55
CA ILE A 88 8.65 2.74 -3.64
C ILE A 88 7.58 1.79 -3.07
N GLY A 89 7.35 0.63 -3.69
CA GLY A 89 6.27 -0.27 -3.30
C GLY A 89 4.89 0.34 -3.54
N VAL A 90 4.76 1.18 -4.57
CA VAL A 90 3.50 1.77 -5.05
C VAL A 90 3.35 1.39 -6.51
N SER A 91 2.14 1.00 -6.94
CA SER A 91 1.94 0.57 -8.32
C SER A 91 2.21 1.70 -9.33
N ASP A 92 2.86 1.35 -10.45
CA ASP A 92 3.12 2.23 -11.58
C ASP A 92 1.85 2.99 -12.02
N ALA A 93 0.72 2.29 -12.11
CA ALA A 93 -0.57 2.91 -12.41
C ALA A 93 -0.97 3.99 -11.40
N SER A 94 -0.78 3.75 -10.09
CA SER A 94 -1.09 4.76 -9.07
C SER A 94 -0.17 5.98 -9.16
N ILE A 95 1.12 5.77 -9.43
CA ILE A 95 2.09 6.86 -9.60
C ILE A 95 1.71 7.71 -10.82
N ARG A 96 1.43 7.06 -11.96
CA ARG A 96 0.97 7.71 -13.19
C ARG A 96 -0.31 8.51 -12.97
N ASP A 97 -1.32 7.92 -12.34
CA ASP A 97 -2.60 8.59 -12.09
C ASP A 97 -2.43 9.84 -11.20
N ILE A 98 -1.49 9.83 -10.25
CA ILE A 98 -1.17 11.00 -9.42
C ILE A 98 -0.48 12.08 -10.26
N ILE A 99 0.55 11.72 -11.05
CA ILE A 99 1.28 12.66 -11.92
C ILE A 99 0.33 13.34 -12.91
N GLU A 100 -0.52 12.56 -13.57
CA GLU A 100 -1.52 13.04 -14.54
C GLU A 100 -2.68 13.82 -13.88
N GLY A 101 -2.80 13.78 -12.55
CA GLY A 101 -3.88 14.43 -11.82
C GLY A 101 -5.23 13.70 -11.89
N LYS A 102 -5.27 12.46 -12.41
CA LYS A 102 -6.45 11.59 -12.38
C LYS A 102 -6.79 11.16 -10.96
N LYS A 103 -5.77 10.95 -10.12
CA LYS A 103 -5.91 10.60 -8.70
C LYS A 103 -5.62 11.81 -7.83
N THR A 104 -6.66 12.57 -7.51
CA THR A 104 -6.58 13.79 -6.71
C THR A 104 -6.44 13.54 -5.20
N MET A 105 -6.82 12.34 -4.74
CA MET A 105 -6.74 11.96 -3.32
C MET A 105 -6.21 10.53 -3.18
N ALA A 106 -4.93 10.40 -2.88
CA ALA A 106 -4.30 9.11 -2.58
C ALA A 106 -4.63 8.62 -1.17
N GLY A 107 -4.52 7.31 -0.97
CA GLY A 107 -4.55 6.71 0.37
C GLY A 107 -3.29 7.08 1.15
N TYR A 108 -3.41 7.05 2.46
CA TYR A 108 -2.37 7.48 3.36
C TYR A 108 -1.12 6.57 3.32
N ASP A 109 -1.29 5.27 3.09
CA ASP A 109 -0.18 4.35 2.77
C ASP A 109 0.65 4.81 1.56
N ILE A 110 -0.02 5.13 0.45
CA ILE A 110 0.62 5.63 -0.78
C ILE A 110 1.31 6.97 -0.52
N ILE A 111 0.65 7.88 0.22
CA ILE A 111 1.23 9.18 0.60
C ILE A 111 2.53 8.98 1.37
N ASN A 112 2.54 8.12 2.39
CA ASN A 112 3.72 7.92 3.24
C ASN A 112 4.93 7.42 2.44
N LYS A 113 4.70 6.42 1.58
CA LYS A 113 5.75 5.81 0.74
C LYS A 113 6.31 6.81 -0.28
N LEU A 114 5.42 7.57 -0.94
CA LEU A 114 5.83 8.56 -1.93
C LEU A 114 6.54 9.75 -1.29
N GLU A 115 6.09 10.24 -0.13
CA GLU A 115 6.80 11.31 0.58
C GLU A 115 8.18 10.86 1.04
N LEU A 116 8.31 9.64 1.56
CA LEU A 116 9.61 9.08 1.96
C LEU A 116 10.56 9.03 0.77
N PHE A 117 10.09 8.51 -0.37
CA PHE A 117 10.87 8.50 -1.59
C PHE A 117 11.27 9.91 -2.05
N LEU A 118 10.32 10.84 -2.13
CA LEU A 118 10.60 12.21 -2.57
C LEU A 118 11.59 12.91 -1.64
N ASN A 119 11.51 12.70 -0.33
CA ASN A 119 12.47 13.23 0.64
C ASN A 119 13.89 12.67 0.46
N THR A 120 14.02 11.42 0.01
CA THR A 120 15.35 10.84 -0.27
C THR A 120 15.99 11.36 -1.56
N VAL A 121 15.17 11.78 -2.54
CA VAL A 121 15.66 12.16 -3.87
C VAL A 121 15.71 13.69 -4.07
N LEU A 122 14.80 14.43 -3.45
CA LEU A 122 14.74 15.89 -3.47
C LEU A 122 15.15 16.44 -2.11
N GLN A 123 16.26 17.19 -2.08
CA GLN A 123 16.77 17.81 -0.85
C GLN A 123 15.76 18.75 -0.18
N ASP A 124 14.92 19.43 -0.98
CA ASP A 124 13.95 20.40 -0.47
C ASP A 124 12.56 19.80 -0.15
N PHE A 125 12.37 18.49 -0.34
CA PHE A 125 11.07 17.87 -0.08
C PHE A 125 10.98 17.43 1.38
N GLU A 126 10.29 18.20 2.21
CA GLU A 126 10.08 17.87 3.62
C GLU A 126 9.00 16.81 3.84
N LEU A 127 9.34 15.79 4.63
CA LEU A 127 8.38 14.79 5.10
C LEU A 127 7.28 15.44 5.92
N SER A 128 6.04 14.97 5.75
CA SER A 128 4.98 15.31 6.68
C SER A 128 5.34 14.88 8.09
N ILE A 129 5.07 15.73 9.08
CA ILE A 129 5.31 15.40 10.49
C ILE A 129 4.48 14.17 10.93
N GLU A 130 3.31 13.93 10.32
CA GLU A 130 2.47 12.78 10.62
C GLU A 130 2.87 11.50 9.86
N ASN A 131 3.91 11.53 9.03
CA ASN A 131 4.38 10.35 8.32
C ASN A 131 5.10 9.41 9.31
N PRO A 132 4.57 8.20 9.59
CA PRO A 132 5.18 7.28 10.53
C PRO A 132 6.39 6.53 9.94
N LEU A 133 6.61 6.62 8.62
CA LEU A 133 7.70 5.89 7.97
C LEU A 133 9.02 6.65 8.10
N THR A 134 10.03 5.90 8.50
CA THR A 134 11.45 6.27 8.37
C THR A 134 12.08 5.37 7.31
N ILE A 135 13.24 5.77 6.77
CA ILE A 135 14.00 4.90 5.84
C ILE A 135 14.23 3.53 6.47
N LYS A 136 14.65 3.50 7.75
CA LYS A 136 14.91 2.26 8.49
C LYS A 136 13.66 1.39 8.66
N SER A 137 12.54 1.96 9.10
CA SER A 137 11.32 1.18 9.33
C SER A 137 10.74 0.66 8.01
N TYR A 138 10.77 1.47 6.96
CA TYR A 138 10.35 1.06 5.62
C TYR A 138 11.22 -0.09 5.08
N SER A 139 12.54 0.00 5.19
CA SER A 139 13.43 -1.07 4.75
C SER A 139 13.23 -2.36 5.55
N GLN A 140 12.99 -2.27 6.85
CA GLN A 140 12.73 -3.45 7.68
C GLN A 140 11.41 -4.13 7.32
N GLU A 141 10.34 -3.35 7.12
CA GLU A 141 9.03 -3.87 6.70
C GLU A 141 9.13 -4.53 5.33
N TYR A 142 9.77 -3.87 4.37
CA TYR A 142 9.96 -4.39 3.01
C TYR A 142 10.76 -5.70 2.99
N ILE A 143 11.85 -5.79 3.76
CA ILE A 143 12.62 -7.04 3.89
C ILE A 143 11.77 -8.13 4.57
N GLY A 144 10.96 -7.77 5.56
CA GLY A 144 10.03 -8.69 6.22
C GLY A 144 9.00 -9.27 5.25
N ASP A 145 8.44 -8.44 4.38
CA ASP A 145 7.48 -8.86 3.34
C ASP A 145 8.14 -9.81 2.33
N ILE A 146 9.35 -9.47 1.85
CA ILE A 146 10.12 -10.35 0.97
C ILE A 146 10.39 -11.71 1.63
N ALA A 147 10.80 -11.71 2.90
CA ALA A 147 11.05 -12.95 3.63
C ALA A 147 9.77 -13.80 3.78
N SER A 148 8.61 -13.16 4.00
CA SER A 148 7.31 -13.81 4.03
C SER A 148 6.93 -14.42 2.68
N GLU A 149 7.09 -13.68 1.58
CA GLU A 149 6.84 -14.16 0.22
C GLU A 149 7.74 -15.37 -0.12
N ILE A 150 9.04 -15.32 0.23
CA ILE A 150 9.96 -16.46 0.07
C ILE A 150 9.46 -17.68 0.84
N ASN A 151 9.05 -17.50 2.10
CA ASN A 151 8.54 -18.58 2.93
C ASN A 151 7.25 -19.20 2.36
N ILE A 152 6.35 -18.39 1.80
CA ILE A 152 5.15 -18.88 1.11
C ILE A 152 5.53 -19.75 -0.09
N VAL A 153 6.46 -19.29 -0.94
CA VAL A 153 6.91 -20.07 -2.09
C VAL A 153 7.56 -21.38 -1.66
N ALA A 154 8.40 -21.35 -0.62
CA ALA A 154 9.03 -22.56 -0.06
C ALA A 154 8.00 -23.56 0.47
N ASN A 155 6.97 -23.10 1.18
CA ASN A 155 5.88 -23.96 1.67
C ASN A 155 5.07 -24.56 0.52
N ASN A 156 4.75 -23.77 -0.50
CA ASN A 156 4.05 -24.25 -1.69
C ASN A 156 4.87 -25.34 -2.42
N LEU A 157 6.17 -25.15 -2.56
CA LEU A 157 7.08 -26.15 -3.13
C LEU A 157 7.13 -27.42 -2.28
N LYS A 158 7.23 -27.29 -0.96
CA LYS A 158 7.20 -28.43 -0.04
C LYS A 158 5.90 -29.23 -0.14
N GLN A 159 4.76 -28.53 -0.18
CA GLN A 159 3.45 -29.17 -0.36
C GLN A 159 3.35 -29.89 -1.70
N TYR A 160 3.92 -29.30 -2.74
CA TYR A 160 3.91 -29.86 -4.08
C TYR A 160 4.63 -31.22 -4.18
N CYS A 161 5.66 -31.46 -3.35
CA CYS A 161 6.31 -32.78 -3.28
C CYS A 161 5.35 -33.92 -2.99
N PHE A 162 4.27 -33.68 -2.24
CA PHE A 162 3.28 -34.71 -1.89
C PHE A 162 2.26 -34.97 -3.01
N SER A 163 2.05 -34.03 -3.93
CA SER A 163 1.09 -34.15 -5.04
C SER A 163 1.75 -34.36 -6.41
N LEU A 164 3.09 -34.42 -6.48
CA LEU A 164 3.84 -34.60 -7.72
C LEU A 164 3.43 -35.89 -8.47
N THR A 165 3.27 -37.00 -7.76
CA THR A 165 2.83 -38.28 -8.36
C THR A 165 1.44 -38.17 -8.97
N GLU A 166 0.53 -37.44 -8.32
CA GLU A 166 -0.80 -37.15 -8.87
C GLU A 166 -0.69 -36.29 -10.13
N MET A 167 0.16 -35.27 -10.13
CA MET A 167 0.35 -34.42 -11.31
C MET A 167 0.99 -35.14 -12.49
N ALA A 168 1.93 -36.06 -12.23
CA ALA A 168 2.47 -36.93 -13.27
C ALA A 168 1.37 -37.78 -13.93
N ARG A 169 0.45 -38.33 -13.12
CA ARG A 169 -0.74 -39.05 -13.63
C ARG A 169 -1.66 -38.13 -14.44
N LYS A 170 -1.91 -36.89 -13.98
CA LYS A 170 -2.76 -35.92 -14.70
C LYS A 170 -2.17 -35.51 -16.03
N GLN A 171 -0.85 -35.42 -16.15
CA GLN A 171 -0.19 -35.09 -17.41
C GLN A 171 -0.51 -36.09 -18.53
N GLU A 172 -0.78 -37.35 -18.18
CA GLU A 172 -1.15 -38.38 -19.15
C GLU A 172 -2.63 -38.32 -19.55
N LEU A 173 -3.50 -37.88 -18.63
CA LEU A 173 -4.95 -38.09 -18.70
C LEU A 173 -5.79 -36.81 -18.83
N GLU A 174 -5.24 -35.64 -18.47
CA GLU A 174 -5.99 -34.39 -18.33
C GLU A 174 -5.39 -33.27 -19.20
N THR A 175 -6.26 -32.38 -19.67
CA THR A 175 -5.91 -31.19 -20.43
C THR A 175 -6.40 -29.94 -19.73
N ASP A 176 -5.72 -28.82 -19.95
CA ASP A 176 -6.14 -27.51 -19.47
C ASP A 176 -7.32 -26.95 -20.29
N TRP A 177 -7.78 -25.76 -19.91
CA TRP A 177 -8.90 -25.06 -20.55
C TRP A 177 -8.61 -24.66 -22.02
N TRP A 178 -7.36 -24.78 -22.47
CA TRP A 178 -6.92 -24.57 -23.84
C TRP A 178 -6.62 -25.89 -24.59
N GLY A 179 -6.97 -27.04 -23.99
CA GLY A 179 -6.76 -28.36 -24.57
C GLY A 179 -5.31 -28.87 -24.53
N LYS A 180 -4.41 -28.21 -23.79
CA LYS A 180 -3.01 -28.64 -23.66
C LYS A 180 -2.84 -29.56 -22.47
N LYS A 181 -1.98 -30.58 -22.60
CA LYS A 181 -1.65 -31.48 -21.48
C LYS A 181 -1.12 -30.68 -20.29
N ILE A 182 -1.66 -30.95 -19.10
CA ILE A 182 -1.21 -30.30 -17.88
C ILE A 182 0.20 -30.82 -17.57
N LYS A 183 1.21 -29.95 -17.58
CA LYS A 183 2.58 -30.34 -17.21
C LYS A 183 2.67 -30.56 -15.71
N ALA A 184 3.29 -31.66 -15.28
CA ALA A 184 3.64 -31.84 -13.88
C ALA A 184 4.53 -30.68 -13.38
N SER A 185 5.48 -30.21 -14.19
CA SER A 185 6.38 -29.10 -13.81
C SER A 185 5.70 -27.75 -13.55
N LYS A 186 4.41 -27.56 -13.86
CA LYS A 186 3.74 -26.25 -13.82
C LYS A 186 3.92 -25.51 -12.49
N GLN A 187 3.79 -26.20 -11.36
CA GLN A 187 3.92 -25.57 -10.03
C GLN A 187 5.38 -25.18 -9.72
N VAL A 188 6.34 -25.97 -10.20
CA VAL A 188 7.78 -25.67 -10.09
C VAL A 188 8.12 -24.45 -10.95
N GLU A 189 7.64 -24.42 -12.20
CA GLU A 189 7.81 -23.27 -13.11
C GLU A 189 7.24 -21.98 -12.51
N TYR A 190 6.03 -22.05 -11.92
CA TYR A 190 5.43 -20.91 -11.22
C TYR A 190 6.28 -20.42 -10.04
N SER A 191 6.80 -21.36 -9.23
CA SER A 191 7.63 -21.04 -8.08
C SER A 191 8.97 -20.41 -8.49
N ILE A 192 9.59 -20.90 -9.58
CA ILE A 192 10.81 -20.31 -10.16
C ILE A 192 10.55 -18.89 -10.64
N SER A 193 9.41 -18.65 -11.32
CA SER A 193 9.03 -17.30 -11.75
C SER A 193 8.92 -16.35 -10.56
N ASN A 194 8.19 -16.74 -9.51
CA ASN A 194 8.04 -15.91 -8.31
C ASN A 194 9.37 -15.65 -7.60
N LEU A 195 10.24 -16.65 -7.48
CA LEU A 195 11.58 -16.47 -6.89
C LEU A 195 12.47 -15.55 -7.73
N THR A 196 12.33 -15.59 -9.07
CA THR A 196 13.05 -14.68 -9.97
C THR A 196 12.58 -13.25 -9.78
N GLU A 197 11.26 -13.02 -9.69
CA GLU A 197 10.70 -11.69 -9.38
C GLU A 197 11.14 -11.18 -8.00
N LEU A 198 11.16 -12.05 -6.99
CA LEU A 198 11.63 -11.73 -5.65
C LEU A 198 13.12 -11.35 -5.64
N LYS A 199 13.96 -12.10 -6.37
CA LYS A 199 15.36 -11.76 -6.55
C LYS A 199 15.51 -10.37 -7.16
N ASP A 200 14.78 -10.07 -8.23
CA ASP A 200 14.83 -8.76 -8.88
C ASP A 200 14.39 -7.63 -7.93
N LYS A 201 13.38 -7.86 -7.08
CA LYS A 201 12.98 -6.92 -6.02
C LYS A 201 14.13 -6.65 -5.05
N ILE A 202 14.80 -7.70 -4.57
CA ILE A 202 15.96 -7.58 -3.65
C ILE A 202 17.10 -6.81 -4.31
N ASP A 203 17.46 -7.17 -5.54
CA ASP A 203 18.58 -6.56 -6.26
C ASP A 203 18.33 -5.07 -6.58
N THR A 204 17.08 -4.68 -6.79
CA THR A 204 16.69 -3.29 -7.12
C THR A 204 16.39 -2.42 -5.90
N PHE A 205 16.28 -3.01 -4.71
CA PHE A 205 15.97 -2.29 -3.49
C PHE A 205 17.10 -1.38 -3.02
N TRP A 206 18.35 -1.77 -3.28
CA TRP A 206 19.56 -0.97 -3.02
C TRP A 206 19.74 0.15 -4.06
#